data_AF-A0A2M7TPT3-F1
#
_entry.id   AF-A0A2M7TPT3-F1
#
_cell.length_a   1.000
_cell.length_b   1.000
_cell.length_c   1.000
_cell.angle_alpha   90.00
_cell.angle_beta   90.00
_cell.angle_gamma   90.00
#
_symmetry.space_group_name_H-M   'P 1'
#
loop_
_entity.id
_entity.type
_entity.pdbx_description
1 polymer ?
#
loop_
_entity_poly.entity_id
_entity_poly.type
_entity_poly.pdbx_seq_one_letter_code
_entity_poly.pdbx_strand_id
1 'polypeptide(L)'
;MPKRNLFINKIISWSIIILVGLIPLFFLPFTSEFYEFNKNILLVVVCGLLLVVWTLKMVLQGRMSFRRTPFDLPVLAIAGAFILSTILSSPNKWAPFWIPGGTGTIIGLTVLYFIITNSFTKDTPL
;
A
#
# COMPACT_ATOMS: atom_id res chain seq x y z
N MET A 1 9.05 1.03 26.68
CA MET A 1 8.18 1.27 25.51
C MET A 1 8.89 1.55 24.15
N PRO A 2 10.19 1.89 24.02
CA PRO A 2 10.79 2.19 22.71
C PRO A 2 11.11 0.95 21.83
N LYS A 3 11.42 -0.20 22.45
CA LYS A 3 11.80 -1.44 21.71
C LYS A 3 10.68 -2.00 20.81
N ARG A 4 9.41 -1.88 21.22
CA ARG A 4 8.26 -2.38 20.45
C ARG A 4 8.06 -1.61 19.14
N ASN A 5 8.29 -0.30 19.14
CA ASN A 5 8.17 0.53 17.96
C ASN A 5 9.27 0.22 16.94
N LEU A 6 10.47 -0.09 17.43
CA LEU A 6 11.59 -0.48 16.58
C LEU A 6 11.32 -1.81 15.88
N PHE A 7 10.71 -2.77 16.57
CA PHE A 7 10.28 -4.04 15.97
C PHE A 7 9.21 -3.86 14.89
N ILE A 8 8.16 -3.07 15.15
CA ILE A 8 7.10 -2.80 14.16
C ILE A 8 7.67 -2.05 12.94
N ASN A 9 8.56 -1.07 13.16
CA ASN A 9 9.24 -0.39 12.06
C ASN A 9 10.06 -1.37 11.22
N LYS A 10 10.77 -2.31 11.87
CA LYS A 10 11.53 -3.35 11.17
C LYS A 10 10.61 -4.24 10.33
N ILE A 11 9.46 -4.65 10.87
CA ILE A 11 8.45 -5.42 10.10
C ILE A 11 7.98 -4.64 8.88
N ILE A 12 7.62 -3.36 9.03
CA ILE A 12 7.16 -2.52 7.91
C ILE A 12 8.27 -2.40 6.85
N SER A 13 9.49 -2.07 7.25
CA SER A 13 10.62 -1.91 6.32
C SER A 13 10.93 -3.20 5.56
N TRP A 14 11.04 -4.33 6.26
CA TRP A 14 11.29 -5.62 5.61
C TRP A 14 10.14 -6.04 4.70
N SER A 15 8.89 -5.80 5.09
CA SER A 15 7.72 -6.08 4.25
C SER A 15 7.74 -5.28 2.96
N ILE A 16 8.15 -4.00 3.00
CA ILE A 16 8.29 -3.16 1.81
C ILE A 16 9.43 -3.65 0.91
N ILE A 17 10.59 -3.98 1.50
CA ILE A 17 11.74 -4.50 0.75
C ILE A 17 11.38 -5.82 0.05
N ILE A 18 10.74 -6.74 0.78
CA ILE A 18 10.27 -8.01 0.24
C ILE A 18 9.23 -7.77 -0.86
N LEU A 19 8.26 -6.88 -0.65
CA LEU A 19 7.24 -6.57 -1.66
C LEU A 19 7.88 -6.05 -2.95
N VAL A 20 8.75 -5.05 -2.87
CA VAL A 20 9.42 -4.46 -4.04
C VAL A 20 10.31 -5.47 -4.75
N GLY A 21 11.02 -6.32 -4.01
CA GLY A 21 11.84 -7.40 -4.57
C GLY A 21 11.01 -8.53 -5.18
N LEU A 22 9.83 -8.82 -4.63
CA LEU A 22 8.98 -9.93 -5.07
C LEU A 22 8.15 -9.56 -6.31
N ILE A 23 7.70 -8.31 -6.45
CA ILE A 23 6.93 -7.84 -7.63
C ILE A 23 7.53 -8.28 -8.98
N PRO A 24 8.82 -8.07 -9.27
CA PRO A 24 9.41 -8.50 -10.55
C PRO A 24 9.64 -10.01 -10.65
N LEU A 25 9.58 -10.77 -9.54
CA LEU A 25 9.78 -12.22 -9.53
C LEU A 25 8.44 -12.99 -9.47
N PHE A 26 7.33 -12.32 -9.20
CA PHE A 26 6.04 -12.95 -8.92
C PHE A 26 5.23 -13.22 -10.19
N PHE A 27 5.52 -14.36 -10.83
CA PHE A 27 4.78 -14.89 -11.97
C PHE A 27 4.22 -16.27 -11.65
N LEU A 28 2.91 -16.47 -11.81
CA LEU A 28 2.24 -17.73 -11.48
C LEU A 28 1.54 -18.29 -12.73
N PRO A 29 1.89 -19.49 -13.22
CA PRO A 29 1.41 -20.04 -14.49
C PRO A 29 -0.02 -20.58 -14.46
N PHE A 30 -0.69 -20.57 -13.31
CA PHE A 30 -2.02 -21.15 -13.13
C PHE A 30 -3.18 -20.15 -13.24
N THR A 31 -2.90 -18.85 -13.34
CA THR A 31 -3.93 -17.81 -13.49
C THR A 31 -4.18 -17.49 -14.95
N SER A 32 -5.42 -17.12 -15.29
CA SER A 32 -5.81 -16.76 -16.67
C SER A 32 -5.02 -15.60 -17.26
N GLU A 33 -4.50 -14.71 -16.40
CA GLU A 33 -3.59 -13.64 -16.77
C GLU A 33 -2.27 -13.87 -16.01
N PHE A 34 -1.20 -14.14 -16.76
CA PHE A 34 0.07 -14.61 -16.20
C PHE A 34 0.93 -13.46 -15.66
N TYR A 35 0.89 -12.31 -16.32
CA TYR A 35 1.92 -11.27 -16.19
C TYR A 35 1.58 -10.22 -15.14
N GLU A 36 0.36 -9.70 -15.11
CA GLU A 36 0.02 -8.49 -14.35
C GLU A 36 -0.94 -8.78 -13.19
N PHE A 37 -1.86 -9.73 -13.36
CA PHE A 37 -2.87 -10.04 -12.33
C PHE A 37 -2.26 -10.48 -11.00
N ASN A 38 -1.28 -11.39 -11.05
CA ASN A 38 -0.60 -11.90 -9.86
C ASN A 38 0.13 -10.80 -9.10
N LYS A 39 0.85 -9.93 -9.82
CA LYS A 39 1.57 -8.79 -9.24
C LYS A 39 0.60 -7.80 -8.60
N ASN A 40 -0.54 -7.58 -9.24
CA ASN A 40 -1.57 -6.68 -8.73
C ASN A 40 -2.14 -7.18 -7.40
N ILE A 41 -2.53 -8.45 -7.34
CA ILE A 41 -3.06 -9.05 -6.11
C ILE A 41 -2.02 -8.99 -4.99
N LEU A 42 -0.77 -9.34 -5.30
CA LEU A 42 0.32 -9.26 -4.33
C LEU A 42 0.44 -7.84 -3.75
N LEU A 43 0.43 -6.82 -4.62
CA LEU A 43 0.48 -5.42 -4.21
C LEU A 43 -0.71 -5.05 -3.31
N VAL A 44 -1.93 -5.33 -3.75
CA VAL A 44 -3.15 -4.94 -3.02
C VAL A 44 -3.22 -5.62 -1.65
N VAL A 45 -2.96 -6.93 -1.59
CA VAL A 45 -3.03 -7.71 -0.35
C VAL A 45 -1.94 -7.27 0.63
N VAL A 46 -0.69 -7.16 0.17
CA VAL A 46 0.42 -6.76 1.06
C VAL A 46 0.26 -5.31 1.53
N CYS A 47 -0.18 -4.40 0.66
CA CYS A 47 -0.47 -3.02 1.06
C CYS A 47 -1.61 -2.94 2.07
N GLY A 48 -2.66 -3.76 1.93
CA GLY A 48 -3.73 -3.87 2.92
C GLY A 48 -3.23 -4.32 4.30
N LEU A 49 -2.39 -5.37 4.33
CA LEU A 49 -1.76 -5.84 5.57
C LEU A 49 -0.85 -4.78 6.19
N LEU A 50 -0.04 -4.11 5.37
CA LEU A 50 0.83 -3.02 5.79
C LEU A 50 0.04 -1.84 6.37
N LEU A 51 -1.12 -1.51 5.80
CA LEU A 51 -2.01 -0.47 6.33
C LEU A 51 -2.51 -0.82 7.73
N VAL A 52 -2.88 -2.08 7.96
CA VAL A 52 -3.30 -2.55 9.29
C VAL A 52 -2.15 -2.43 10.30
N VAL A 53 -0.95 -2.90 9.94
CA VAL A 53 0.25 -2.83 10.80
C VAL A 53 0.62 -1.37 11.10
N TRP A 54 0.59 -0.50 10.09
CA TRP A 54 0.89 0.93 10.25
C TRP A 54 -0.15 1.65 11.11
N THR A 55 -1.43 1.32 10.95
CA THR A 55 -2.50 1.87 11.80
C THR A 55 -2.36 1.41 13.25
N LEU A 56 -2.08 0.12 13.48
CA LEU A 56 -1.80 -0.42 14.82
C LEU A 56 -0.59 0.26 15.47
N LYS A 57 0.47 0.54 14.71
CA LYS A 57 1.62 1.31 15.19
C LYS A 57 1.19 2.69 15.71
N MET A 58 0.38 3.43 14.97
CA MET A 58 -0.09 4.76 15.37
C MET A 58 -0.94 4.69 16.65
N VAL A 59 -1.85 3.72 16.74
CA VAL A 59 -2.69 3.50 17.93
C VAL A 59 -1.82 3.18 19.16
N LEU A 60 -0.85 2.28 19.02
CA LEU A 60 0.05 1.88 20.11
C LEU A 60 1.01 3.00 20.56
N GLN A 61 1.29 3.97 19.68
CA GLN A 61 2.11 5.15 19.99
C GLN A 61 1.31 6.26 20.65
N GLY A 62 -0.03 6.23 20.59
CA GLY A 62 -0.90 7.28 21.12
C GLY A 62 -0.70 8.65 20.46
N ARG A 63 0.03 8.70 19.34
CA ARG A 63 0.31 9.92 18.58
C ARG A 63 0.14 9.61 17.11
N MET A 64 -0.69 10.42 16.45
CA MET A 64 -0.85 10.33 15.01
C MET A 64 0.32 11.07 14.35
N SER A 65 1.39 10.33 14.05
CA SER A 65 2.56 10.82 13.32
C SER A 65 2.23 10.86 11.83
N PHE A 66 1.50 11.89 11.39
CA PHE A 66 1.21 12.11 9.97
C PHE A 66 2.08 13.24 9.43
N ARG A 67 3.06 12.89 8.58
CA ARG A 67 3.91 13.84 7.89
C ARG A 67 3.19 14.34 6.64
N ARG A 68 2.81 15.62 6.66
CA ARG A 68 2.26 16.30 5.50
C ARG A 68 3.36 16.51 4.47
N THR A 69 3.12 16.10 3.23
CA THR A 69 3.96 16.44 2.09
C THR A 69 3.15 17.14 1.01
N PRO A 70 3.75 17.99 0.15
CA PRO A 70 3.02 18.65 -0.93
C PRO A 70 2.47 17.67 -1.97
N PHE A 71 3.00 16.44 -2.02
CA PHE A 71 2.55 15.38 -2.91
C PHE A 71 1.34 14.61 -2.38
N ASP A 72 0.97 14.78 -1.11
CA ASP A 72 -0.19 14.10 -0.51
C ASP A 72 -1.48 14.45 -1.26
N LEU A 73 -1.66 15.72 -1.61
CA LEU A 73 -2.87 16.21 -2.28
C LEU A 73 -2.98 15.65 -3.71
N PRO A 74 -1.97 15.74 -4.59
CA PRO A 74 -1.98 15.07 -5.89
C PRO A 74 -2.25 13.56 -5.81
N VAL A 75 -1.60 12.85 -4.89
CA VAL A 75 -1.77 11.39 -4.75
C VAL A 75 -3.20 11.05 -4.33
N LEU A 76 -3.76 11.79 -3.37
CA LEU A 76 -5.15 11.61 -2.95
C LEU A 76 -6.15 12.01 -4.04
N ALA A 77 -5.86 13.05 -4.83
CA ALA A 77 -6.71 13.46 -5.94
C ALA A 77 -6.79 12.36 -7.01
N ILE A 78 -5.67 11.71 -7.35
CA ILE A 78 -5.65 10.58 -8.28
C ILE A 78 -6.46 9.40 -7.72
N ALA A 79 -6.23 9.02 -6.46
CA ALA A 79 -6.99 7.95 -5.82
C ALA A 79 -8.49 8.25 -5.79
N GLY A 80 -8.85 9.48 -5.42
CA GLY A 80 -10.23 9.97 -5.42
C GLY A 80 -10.86 9.90 -6.81
N ALA A 81 -10.15 10.30 -7.87
CA ALA A 81 -10.64 10.23 -9.24
C ALA A 81 -10.94 8.78 -9.68
N PHE A 82 -10.08 7.82 -9.34
CA PHE A 82 -10.30 6.40 -9.66
C PHE A 82 -11.47 5.80 -8.87
N ILE A 83 -11.59 6.15 -7.58
CA ILE A 83 -12.73 5.74 -6.75
C ILE A 83 -14.03 6.31 -7.31
N LEU A 84 -14.08 7.60 -7.63
CA LEU A 84 -15.25 8.24 -8.24
C LEU A 84 -15.60 7.60 -9.59
N SER A 85 -14.61 7.37 -10.46
CA SER A 85 -14.81 6.68 -11.74
C SER A 85 -15.39 5.27 -11.54
N THR A 86 -14.94 4.54 -10.52
CA THR A 86 -15.48 3.21 -10.21
C THR A 86 -16.93 3.25 -9.74
N ILE A 87 -17.26 4.22 -8.90
CA ILE A 87 -18.61 4.36 -8.33
C ILE A 87 -19.60 4.83 -9.41
N LEU A 88 -19.19 5.75 -10.28
CA LEU A 88 -20.05 6.39 -11.27
C LEU A 88 -20.18 5.55 -12.56
N SER A 89 -19.09 4.94 -13.03
CA SER A 89 -19.03 4.35 -14.37
C SER A 89 -19.13 2.82 -14.37
N SER A 90 -18.75 2.13 -13.28
CA SER A 90 -18.65 0.67 -13.29
C SER A 90 -19.96 -0.01 -12.87
N PRO A 91 -20.54 -0.87 -13.74
CA PRO A 91 -21.69 -1.70 -13.35
C PRO A 91 -21.34 -2.65 -12.20
N ASN A 92 -20.12 -3.18 -12.20
CA ASN A 92 -19.58 -4.04 -11.15
C ASN A 92 -18.39 -3.37 -10.46
N LYS A 93 -18.65 -2.76 -9.29
CA LYS A 93 -17.66 -2.03 -8.48
C LYS A 93 -16.47 -2.89 -8.04
N TRP A 94 -16.62 -4.22 -8.01
CA TRP A 94 -15.55 -5.14 -7.64
C TRP A 94 -14.58 -5.41 -8.78
N ALA A 95 -15.01 -5.31 -10.04
CA ALA A 95 -14.13 -5.62 -11.17
C ALA A 95 -12.93 -4.66 -11.25
N PRO A 96 -13.09 -3.32 -11.20
CA PRO A 96 -11.96 -2.39 -11.20
C PRO A 96 -11.03 -2.52 -9.99
N PHE A 97 -11.45 -3.19 -8.93
CA PHE A 97 -10.60 -3.44 -7.77
C PHE A 97 -9.55 -4.52 -8.06
N TRP A 98 -9.89 -5.53 -8.84
CA TRP A 98 -9.01 -6.68 -9.12
C TRP A 98 -8.26 -6.58 -10.46
N ILE A 99 -8.66 -5.66 -11.34
CA ILE A 99 -8.02 -5.47 -12.64
C ILE A 99 -6.70 -4.71 -12.46
N PRO A 100 -5.59 -5.18 -13.07
CA PRO A 100 -4.32 -4.45 -13.09
C PRO A 100 -4.47 -3.03 -13.65
N GLY A 101 -3.91 -2.05 -12.94
CA GLY A 101 -4.07 -0.62 -13.28
C GLY A 101 -5.43 -0.03 -12.90
N GLY A 102 -6.35 -0.85 -12.39
CA GLY A 102 -7.62 -0.39 -11.84
C GLY A 102 -7.48 0.25 -10.46
N THR A 103 -8.62 0.59 -9.87
CA THR A 103 -8.76 1.30 -8.60
C THR A 103 -8.07 0.61 -7.44
N GLY A 104 -8.06 -0.73 -7.38
CA GLY A 104 -7.33 -1.45 -6.33
C GLY A 104 -5.82 -1.19 -6.39
N THR A 105 -5.25 -1.17 -7.60
CA THR A 105 -3.84 -0.80 -7.84
C THR A 105 -3.54 0.60 -7.33
N ILE A 106 -4.37 1.58 -7.69
CA ILE A 106 -4.18 2.98 -7.32
C ILE A 106 -4.27 3.13 -5.80
N ILE A 107 -5.27 2.52 -5.17
CA ILE A 107 -5.40 2.51 -3.70
C ILE A 107 -4.16 1.88 -3.06
N GLY A 108 -3.72 0.72 -3.54
CA GLY A 108 -2.53 0.04 -3.01
C GLY A 108 -1.28 0.90 -3.11
N LEU A 109 -1.06 1.56 -4.26
CA LEU A 109 0.05 2.49 -4.45
C LEU A 109 -0.04 3.73 -3.56
N THR A 110 -1.24 4.29 -3.39
CA THR A 110 -1.48 5.41 -2.46
C THR A 110 -1.18 5.02 -1.02
N VAL A 111 -1.62 3.83 -0.59
CA VAL A 111 -1.31 3.29 0.74
C VAL A 111 0.19 3.11 0.90
N LEU A 112 0.85 2.48 -0.08
CA LEU A 112 2.30 2.27 -0.06
C LEU A 112 3.06 3.59 0.04
N TYR A 113 2.65 4.60 -0.73
CA TYR A 113 3.19 5.95 -0.67
C TYR A 113 3.10 6.54 0.74
N PHE A 114 1.92 6.52 1.38
CA PHE A 114 1.75 7.07 2.73
C PHE A 114 2.57 6.30 3.76
N ILE A 115 2.64 4.97 3.66
CA ILE A 115 3.43 4.17 4.59
C ILE A 115 4.91 4.49 4.45
N ILE A 116 5.43 4.63 3.23
CA ILE A 116 6.84 4.98 3.00
C ILE A 116 7.15 6.37 3.56
N THR A 117 6.34 7.38 3.22
CA THR A 117 6.58 8.77 3.66
C THR A 117 6.48 8.96 5.17
N ASN A 118 5.67 8.14 5.85
CA ASN A 118 5.45 8.21 7.30
C ASN A 118 6.29 7.22 8.11
N SER A 119 6.90 6.20 7.50
CA SER A 119 7.67 5.17 8.23
C SER A 119 9.17 5.35 8.16
N PHE A 120 9.72 5.89 7.07
CA PHE A 120 11.15 6.14 6.92
C PHE A 120 11.48 7.57 7.33
N THR A 121 11.94 7.73 8.58
CA THR A 121 12.48 8.99 9.11
C THR A 121 13.98 8.81 9.36
N LYS A 122 14.77 9.90 9.38
CA LYS A 122 16.24 9.86 9.56
C LYS A 122 16.72 9.02 10.77
N ASP A 123 15.84 8.76 11.73
CA ASP A 123 16.15 8.04 12.98
C ASP A 123 15.78 6.54 12.96
N THR A 124 15.34 5.97 11.82
CA THR A 124 15.14 4.51 11.73
C THR A 124 16.47 3.79 11.49
N PRO A 125 16.97 2.96 12.43
CA PRO A 125 18.12 2.12 12.18
C PRO A 125 17.72 1.02 11.18
N LEU A 126 18.46 0.93 10.07
CA LEU A 126 18.37 -0.16 9.11
C LEU A 126 19.02 -1.43 9.69
#